data_AF-A0A1H0LEZ9-F1
#
_entry.id   AF-A0A1H0LEZ9-F1
#
_cell.length_a   1.000
_cell.length_b   1.000
_cell.length_c   1.000
_cell.angle_alpha   90.00
_cell.angle_beta   90.00
_cell.angle_gamma   90.00
#
_symmetry.space_group_name_H-M   'P 1'
#
loop_
_entity.id
_entity.type
_entity.pdbx_description
1 polymer ?
#
loop_
_entity_poly.entity_id
_entity_poly.type
_entity_poly.pdbx_seq_one_letter_code
_entity_poly.pdbx_strand_id
1 'polypeptide(L)'
;MTGAGVTGAGSSPLVEDFLSGDGKRVLSAVWTVFRTRDPAVLAPVSQALPAIEKATADADLGGAFVSNNANLVHALDRIKLFAQGRCLCAAYRSHQFYDVEKEEAQRHVRVVETVPNDRQWVPDRICECLGCGKRFQVEQGEYHYPWWKWTELKAPKTIV
;
A
#
# COMPACT_ATOMS: atom_id res chain seq x y z
N MET A 1 32.55 19.82 28.35
CA MET A 1 32.14 18.40 28.19
C MET A 1 30.67 18.35 28.52
N THR A 2 29.69 18.08 27.65
CA THR A 2 29.63 17.34 26.39
C THR A 2 28.47 17.92 25.59
N GLY A 3 28.71 18.31 24.33
CA GLY A 3 27.65 18.70 23.41
C GLY A 3 26.84 17.48 22.99
N ALA A 4 25.53 17.53 23.18
CA ALA A 4 24.61 16.60 22.55
C ALA A 4 24.51 17.00 21.08
N GLY A 5 25.14 16.21 20.22
CA GLY A 5 25.00 16.33 18.78
C GLY A 5 23.55 16.13 18.39
N VAL A 6 22.94 17.15 17.80
CA VAL A 6 21.75 17.01 16.96
C VAL A 6 22.19 16.15 15.78
N THR A 7 21.86 14.86 15.80
CA THR A 7 22.04 13.98 14.64
C THR A 7 21.19 14.54 13.52
N GLY A 8 21.83 15.15 12.52
CA GLY A 8 21.17 15.60 11.30
C GLY A 8 20.37 14.45 10.72
N ALA A 9 19.10 14.74 10.40
CA ALA A 9 18.24 13.84 9.66
C ALA A 9 18.92 13.55 8.31
N GLY A 10 19.52 12.36 8.19
CA GLY A 10 19.91 11.83 6.89
C GLY A 10 18.66 11.77 6.02
N SER A 11 18.75 12.35 4.83
CA SER A 11 17.69 12.30 3.84
C SER A 11 17.29 10.84 3.59
N SER A 12 15.99 10.55 3.63
CA SER A 12 15.49 9.19 3.36
C SER A 12 15.68 8.88 1.87
N PRO A 13 16.35 7.78 1.49
CA PRO A 13 16.52 7.41 0.08
C PRO A 13 15.19 7.34 -0.68
N LEU A 14 14.12 6.94 0.02
CA LEU A 14 12.77 6.87 -0.54
C LEU A 14 12.19 8.27 -0.84
N VAL A 15 12.51 9.26 -0.01
CA VAL A 15 12.15 10.67 -0.27
C VAL A 15 12.94 11.20 -1.46
N GLU A 16 14.24 10.91 -1.55
CA GLU A 16 15.07 11.31 -2.69
C GLU A 16 14.56 10.73 -4.00
N ASP A 17 14.13 9.46 -4.00
CA ASP A 17 13.56 8.82 -5.18
C ASP A 17 12.28 9.51 -5.66
N PHE A 18 11.37 9.89 -4.74
CA PHE A 18 10.17 10.65 -5.09
C PHE A 18 10.48 12.06 -5.64
N LEU A 19 11.50 12.72 -5.11
CA LEU A 19 11.90 14.08 -5.52
C LEU A 19 12.86 14.12 -6.70
N SER A 20 13.27 12.96 -7.22
CA SER A 20 14.35 12.86 -8.22
C SER A 20 13.98 13.39 -9.61
N GLY A 21 12.69 13.46 -9.95
CA GLY A 21 12.21 13.70 -11.31
C GLY A 21 12.46 12.52 -12.28
N ASP A 22 13.09 11.44 -11.83
CA ASP A 22 13.30 10.22 -12.62
C ASP A 22 12.12 9.27 -12.43
N GLY A 23 11.32 9.08 -13.48
CA GLY A 23 10.12 8.24 -13.44
C GLY A 23 10.37 6.79 -12.99
N LYS A 24 11.55 6.21 -13.25
CA LYS A 24 11.88 4.85 -12.78
C LYS A 24 12.12 4.82 -11.28
N ARG A 25 12.82 5.83 -10.75
CA ARG A 25 13.06 5.97 -9.30
C ARG A 25 11.75 6.25 -8.57
N VAL A 26 10.92 7.15 -9.09
CA VAL A 26 9.58 7.42 -8.55
C VAL A 26 8.73 6.14 -8.53
N LEU A 27 8.73 5.35 -9.61
CA LEU A 27 7.99 4.09 -9.63
C LEU A 27 8.52 3.05 -8.64
N SER A 28 9.84 2.95 -8.50
CA SER A 28 10.45 2.10 -7.46
C SER A 28 10.00 2.52 -6.05
N ALA A 29 9.94 3.82 -5.79
CA ALA A 29 9.47 4.38 -4.53
C ALA A 29 7.98 4.06 -4.28
N VAL A 30 7.12 4.23 -5.29
CA VAL A 30 5.71 3.85 -5.27
C VAL A 30 5.55 2.38 -4.84
N TRP A 31 6.25 1.45 -5.48
CA TRP A 31 6.15 0.03 -5.14
C TRP A 31 6.73 -0.32 -3.77
N THR A 32 7.67 0.48 -3.26
CA THR A 32 8.15 0.37 -1.88
C THR A 32 7.06 0.76 -0.88
N VAL A 33 6.34 1.86 -1.13
CA VAL A 33 5.21 2.31 -0.30
C VAL A 33 4.04 1.32 -0.31
N PHE A 34 3.77 0.66 -1.43
CA PHE A 34 2.76 -0.42 -1.50
C PHE A 34 3.07 -1.55 -0.52
N ARG A 35 4.34 -1.98 -0.50
CA ARG A 35 4.79 -3.19 0.18
C ARG A 35 5.19 -2.98 1.64
N THR A 36 5.44 -1.75 2.08
CA THR A 36 5.88 -1.51 3.47
C THR A 36 4.72 -1.19 4.40
N ARG A 37 4.87 -1.61 5.65
CA ARG A 37 4.14 -1.10 6.81
C ARG A 37 5.07 -0.55 7.91
N ASP A 38 6.37 -0.51 7.65
CA ASP A 38 7.37 -0.10 8.61
C ASP A 38 7.28 1.42 8.87
N PRO A 39 6.96 1.84 10.12
CA PRO A 39 6.93 3.26 10.46
C PRO A 39 8.26 3.98 10.23
N ALA A 40 9.41 3.29 10.36
CA ALA A 40 10.71 3.89 10.11
C ALA A 40 10.90 4.26 8.63
N VAL A 41 10.28 3.52 7.72
CA VAL A 41 10.27 3.82 6.28
C VAL A 41 9.25 4.91 5.95
N LEU A 42 8.05 4.85 6.55
CA LEU A 42 6.93 5.73 6.19
C LEU A 42 7.00 7.11 6.86
N ALA A 43 7.59 7.24 8.05
CA ALA A 43 7.64 8.51 8.78
C ALA A 43 8.37 9.62 8.01
N PRO A 44 9.59 9.39 7.45
CA PRO A 44 10.26 10.43 6.65
C PRO A 44 9.46 10.84 5.41
N VAL A 45 8.84 9.87 4.73
CA VAL A 45 8.03 10.12 3.53
C VAL A 45 6.76 10.90 3.86
N SER A 46 6.12 10.57 4.99
CA SER A 46 4.96 11.29 5.49
C SER A 46 5.28 12.74 5.85
N GLN A 47 6.46 13.02 6.41
CA GLN A 47 6.91 14.38 6.71
C GLN A 47 7.18 15.19 5.43
N ALA A 48 7.70 14.54 4.39
CA ALA A 48 8.00 15.15 3.10
C ALA A 48 6.79 15.20 2.13
N LEU A 49 5.62 14.69 2.53
CA LEU A 49 4.47 14.49 1.64
C LEU A 49 4.09 15.74 0.81
N PRO A 50 3.99 16.96 1.37
CA PRO A 50 3.65 18.14 0.56
C PRO A 50 4.68 18.45 -0.54
N ALA A 51 5.97 18.21 -0.28
CA ALA A 51 7.03 18.40 -1.28
C ALA A 51 6.96 17.32 -2.37
N ILE A 52 6.68 16.08 -1.98
CA ILE A 52 6.48 14.96 -2.90
C ILE A 52 5.29 15.23 -3.82
N GLU A 53 4.12 15.58 -3.25
CA GLU A 53 2.91 15.89 -4.03
C GLU A 53 3.18 16.99 -5.07
N LYS A 54 3.90 18.05 -4.68
CA LYS A 54 4.29 19.12 -5.60
C LYS A 54 5.24 18.63 -6.69
N ALA A 55 6.28 17.87 -6.32
CA ALA A 55 7.30 17.40 -7.26
C ALA A 55 6.74 16.39 -8.28
N THR A 56 5.71 15.63 -7.91
CA THR A 56 5.13 14.59 -8.76
C THR A 56 3.79 14.96 -9.39
N ALA A 57 3.32 16.20 -9.22
CA ALA A 57 2.00 16.64 -9.70
C ALA A 57 1.81 16.45 -11.21
N ASP A 58 2.86 16.76 -11.98
CA ASP A 58 2.86 16.70 -13.46
C ASP A 58 3.75 15.57 -14.00
N ALA A 59 4.10 14.58 -13.17
CA ALA A 59 4.97 13.48 -13.60
C ALA A 59 4.27 12.63 -14.67
N ASP A 60 4.91 12.38 -15.81
CA ASP A 60 4.46 11.34 -16.75
C ASP A 60 5.21 10.04 -16.44
N LEU A 61 4.52 9.10 -15.80
CA LEU A 61 5.09 7.80 -15.44
C LEU A 61 4.75 6.72 -16.49
N GLY A 62 4.07 7.09 -17.58
CA GLY A 62 3.61 6.18 -18.61
C GLY A 62 2.70 5.06 -18.08
N GLY A 63 2.82 3.89 -18.70
CA GLY A 63 2.03 2.71 -18.38
C GLY A 63 1.30 2.17 -19.61
N ALA A 64 1.52 0.90 -19.93
CA ALA A 64 0.98 0.28 -21.14
C ALA A 64 -0.52 -0.07 -21.03
N PHE A 65 -0.94 -0.57 -19.87
CA PHE A 65 -2.33 -1.06 -19.63
C PHE A 65 -3.01 -0.36 -18.46
N VAL A 66 -2.25 0.03 -17.46
CA VAL A 66 -2.69 0.85 -16.32
C VAL A 66 -1.73 2.02 -16.22
N SER A 67 -2.28 3.22 -16.07
CA SER A 67 -1.47 4.40 -15.84
C SER A 67 -0.64 4.24 -14.56
N ASN A 68 0.67 4.42 -14.66
CA ASN A 68 1.54 4.42 -13.51
C ASN A 68 1.27 5.60 -12.57
N ASN A 69 0.63 6.67 -13.06
CA ASN A 69 0.14 7.76 -12.24
C ASN A 69 -0.96 7.32 -11.27
N ALA A 70 -1.82 6.36 -11.65
CA ALA A 70 -2.81 5.81 -10.72
C ALA A 70 -2.13 5.10 -9.53
N ASN A 71 -1.03 4.40 -9.79
CA ASN A 71 -0.22 3.78 -8.72
C ASN A 71 0.42 4.85 -7.83
N LEU A 72 0.93 5.95 -8.40
CA LEU A 72 1.46 7.08 -7.63
C LEU A 72 0.39 7.69 -6.73
N VAL A 73 -0.77 8.06 -7.26
CA VAL A 73 -1.89 8.63 -6.48
C VAL A 73 -2.23 7.73 -5.30
N HIS A 74 -2.34 6.43 -5.55
CA HIS A 74 -2.64 5.46 -4.50
C HIS A 74 -1.53 5.32 -3.45
N ALA A 75 -0.25 5.38 -3.84
CA ALA A 75 0.86 5.41 -2.89
C ALA A 75 0.81 6.67 -1.99
N LEU A 76 0.48 7.83 -2.56
CA LEU A 76 0.32 9.08 -1.80
C LEU A 76 -0.86 8.97 -0.81
N ASP A 77 -1.98 8.37 -1.22
CA ASP A 77 -3.10 8.12 -0.32
C ASP A 77 -2.76 7.14 0.81
N ARG A 78 -1.93 6.12 0.56
CA ARG A 78 -1.38 5.26 1.63
C ARG A 78 -0.54 6.05 2.63
N ILE A 79 0.32 6.96 2.16
CA ILE A 79 1.12 7.81 3.04
C ILE A 79 0.21 8.71 3.89
N LYS A 80 -0.87 9.26 3.32
CA LYS A 80 -1.89 10.02 4.07
C LYS A 80 -2.57 9.17 5.14
N LEU A 81 -2.92 7.92 4.84
CA LEU A 81 -3.49 7.01 5.84
C LEU A 81 -2.52 6.78 7.01
N PHE A 82 -1.23 6.58 6.72
CA PHE A 82 -0.20 6.47 7.75
C PHE A 82 -0.12 7.75 8.61
N ALA A 83 -0.06 8.93 7.97
CA ALA A 83 -0.02 10.23 8.65
C ALA A 83 -1.21 10.44 9.59
N GLN A 84 -2.38 9.91 9.22
CA GLN A 84 -3.62 9.97 10.00
C GLN A 84 -3.70 8.90 11.11
N GLY A 85 -2.68 8.06 11.29
CA GLY A 85 -2.69 6.94 12.24
C GLY A 85 -3.69 5.84 11.87
N ARG A 86 -4.13 5.77 10.61
CA ARG A 86 -5.08 4.77 10.12
C ARG A 86 -4.34 3.54 9.63
N CYS A 87 -4.93 2.36 9.84
CA CYS A 87 -4.35 1.12 9.33
C CYS A 87 -4.28 1.14 7.81
N LEU A 88 -3.12 0.78 7.26
CA LEU A 88 -2.86 0.79 5.82
C LEU A 88 -3.72 -0.19 5.02
N CYS A 89 -4.33 -1.19 5.67
CA CYS A 89 -5.30 -2.07 5.00
C CYS A 89 -6.55 -1.33 4.51
N ALA A 90 -6.81 -0.10 5.00
CA ALA A 90 -7.88 0.74 4.46
C ALA A 90 -7.70 1.04 2.97
N ALA A 91 -6.47 0.95 2.46
CA ALA A 91 -6.14 1.13 1.05
C ALA A 91 -6.42 -0.11 0.18
N TYR A 92 -6.69 -1.28 0.75
CA TYR A 92 -6.79 -2.51 -0.06
C TYR A 92 -7.92 -2.47 -1.09
N ARG A 93 -9.02 -1.79 -0.79
CA ARG A 93 -10.19 -1.73 -1.67
C ARG A 93 -10.03 -0.80 -2.87
N SER A 94 -9.06 0.11 -2.83
CA SER A 94 -8.84 1.11 -3.88
C SER A 94 -7.80 0.69 -4.91
N HIS A 95 -7.18 -0.50 -4.76
CA HIS A 95 -6.14 -0.94 -5.68
C HIS A 95 -6.11 -2.45 -5.88
N GLN A 96 -5.82 -2.84 -7.11
CA GLN A 96 -5.88 -4.23 -7.54
C GLN A 96 -4.57 -5.02 -7.41
N PHE A 97 -3.50 -4.43 -6.85
CA PHE A 97 -2.16 -5.05 -6.81
C PHE A 97 -1.76 -5.57 -5.42
N TYR A 98 -2.71 -5.68 -4.51
CA TYR A 98 -2.50 -6.33 -3.22
C TYR A 98 -2.70 -7.83 -3.37
N ASP A 99 -1.59 -8.48 -3.68
CA ASP A 99 -1.45 -9.93 -3.81
C ASP A 99 -1.57 -10.60 -2.43
N VAL A 100 -2.52 -11.52 -2.26
CA VAL A 100 -2.80 -12.15 -0.97
C VAL A 100 -1.59 -12.91 -0.44
N GLU A 101 -0.93 -13.68 -1.30
CA GLU A 101 0.24 -14.47 -0.94
C GLU A 101 1.38 -13.58 -0.46
N LYS A 102 1.61 -12.44 -1.13
CA LYS A 102 2.64 -11.47 -0.71
C LYS A 102 2.28 -10.79 0.60
N GLU A 103 1.02 -10.37 0.77
CA GLU A 103 0.58 -9.73 2.01
C GLU A 103 0.62 -10.70 3.20
N GLU A 104 0.34 -11.99 2.98
CA GLU A 104 0.48 -13.04 4.00
C GLU A 104 1.96 -13.34 4.32
N ALA A 105 2.82 -13.47 3.30
CA ALA A 105 4.25 -13.69 3.49
C ALA A 105 4.92 -12.54 4.26
N GLN A 106 4.45 -11.31 4.07
CA GLN A 106 4.89 -10.12 4.82
C GLN A 106 4.22 -9.98 6.20
N ARG A 107 3.34 -10.91 6.57
CA ARG A 107 2.58 -10.90 7.83
C ARG A 107 1.74 -9.63 8.00
N HIS A 108 1.21 -9.10 6.91
CA HIS A 108 0.26 -7.99 6.93
C HIS A 108 -1.18 -8.46 7.12
N VAL A 109 -1.47 -9.64 6.57
CA VAL A 109 -2.73 -10.35 6.70
C VAL A 109 -2.46 -11.81 7.04
N ARG A 110 -3.51 -12.53 7.39
CA ARG A 110 -3.56 -13.99 7.37
C ARG A 110 -4.82 -14.44 6.64
N VAL A 111 -4.74 -15.50 5.86
CA VAL A 111 -5.93 -16.17 5.32
C VAL A 111 -6.56 -16.98 6.44
N VAL A 112 -7.83 -16.72 6.73
CA VAL A 112 -8.57 -17.39 7.82
C VAL A 112 -9.61 -18.39 7.29
N GLU A 113 -10.02 -18.26 6.04
CA GLU A 113 -11.03 -19.10 5.40
C GLU A 113 -10.92 -19.00 3.88
N THR A 114 -11.45 -19.99 3.16
CA THR A 114 -11.65 -19.96 1.72
C THR A 114 -13.13 -20.13 1.39
N VAL A 115 -13.63 -19.40 0.40
CA VAL A 115 -15.02 -19.43 -0.04
C VAL A 115 -15.08 -19.89 -1.49
N PRO A 116 -15.79 -20.98 -1.81
CA PRO A 116 -15.97 -21.40 -3.19
C PRO A 116 -16.53 -20.27 -4.06
N ASN A 117 -15.99 -20.11 -5.27
CA ASN A 117 -16.45 -19.10 -6.22
C ASN A 117 -16.49 -19.72 -7.62
N ASP A 118 -17.70 -20.10 -8.05
CA ASP A 118 -17.93 -20.82 -9.32
C ASP A 118 -17.64 -19.97 -10.57
N ARG A 119 -17.37 -18.67 -10.40
CA ARG A 119 -17.05 -17.76 -11.51
C ARG A 119 -15.56 -17.71 -11.85
N GLN A 120 -14.70 -18.35 -11.06
CA GLN A 120 -13.25 -18.29 -11.22
C GLN A 120 -12.58 -19.62 -10.83
N TRP A 121 -11.28 -19.73 -11.11
CA TRP A 121 -10.57 -21.01 -11.05
C TRP A 121 -10.01 -21.30 -9.65
N VAL A 122 -10.05 -20.31 -8.75
CA VAL A 122 -9.57 -20.39 -7.37
C VAL A 122 -10.66 -19.95 -6.40
N PRO A 123 -10.80 -20.53 -5.20
CA PRO A 123 -11.68 -19.99 -4.17
C PRO A 123 -11.32 -18.54 -3.80
N ASP A 124 -12.31 -17.74 -3.42
CA ASP A 124 -12.05 -16.47 -2.75
C ASP A 124 -11.36 -16.74 -1.40
N ARG A 125 -10.55 -15.80 -0.94
CA ARG A 125 -9.86 -15.89 0.35
C ARG A 125 -10.47 -14.90 1.34
N ILE A 126 -10.78 -15.35 2.55
CA ILE A 126 -11.08 -14.43 3.65
C ILE A 126 -9.76 -14.09 4.34
N CYS A 127 -9.35 -12.84 4.23
CA CYS A 127 -8.13 -12.32 4.80
C CYS A 127 -8.45 -11.46 6.03
N GLU A 128 -7.75 -11.67 7.14
CA GLU A 128 -7.81 -10.81 8.32
C GLU A 128 -6.54 -9.97 8.40
N CYS A 129 -6.69 -8.65 8.51
CA CYS A 129 -5.54 -7.76 8.68
C CYS A 129 -4.95 -7.91 10.08
N LEU A 130 -3.67 -8.24 10.16
CA LEU A 130 -2.96 -8.44 11.42
C LEU A 130 -2.71 -7.14 12.20
N GLY A 131 -2.87 -5.97 11.55
CA GLY A 131 -2.71 -4.67 12.19
C GLY A 131 -3.97 -4.10 12.85
N CYS A 132 -5.17 -4.46 12.38
CA CYS A 132 -6.42 -3.89 12.92
C CYS A 132 -7.61 -4.87 13.01
N GLY A 133 -7.43 -6.14 12.63
CA GLY A 133 -8.45 -7.18 12.70
C GLY A 133 -9.57 -7.10 11.64
N LYS A 134 -9.59 -6.06 10.78
CA LYS A 134 -10.57 -5.99 9.68
C LYS A 134 -10.44 -7.21 8.77
N ARG A 135 -11.58 -7.73 8.33
CA ARG A 135 -11.67 -8.88 7.41
C ARG A 135 -12.09 -8.45 6.03
N PHE A 136 -11.58 -9.16 5.03
CA PHE A 136 -11.84 -8.91 3.62
C PHE A 136 -12.08 -10.24 2.92
N GLN A 137 -13.08 -10.29 2.04
CA GLN A 137 -13.16 -11.31 1.02
C GLN A 137 -12.38 -10.83 -0.20
N VAL A 138 -11.47 -11.66 -0.69
CA VAL A 138 -10.57 -11.32 -1.78
C VAL A 138 -10.82 -12.24 -2.95
N GLU A 139 -11.30 -11.63 -4.03
CA GLU A 139 -11.45 -12.23 -5.34
C GLU A 139 -10.11 -12.11 -6.09
N GLN A 140 -9.65 -13.18 -6.71
CA GLN A 140 -8.46 -13.18 -7.56
C GLN A 140 -8.88 -13.51 -8.99
N GLY A 141 -8.50 -12.63 -9.91
CA GLY A 141 -8.70 -12.86 -11.33
C GLY A 141 -7.43 -12.63 -12.14
N GLU A 142 -7.51 -13.00 -13.41
CA GLU A 142 -6.43 -12.86 -14.37
C GLU A 142 -7.02 -12.52 -15.74
N TYR A 143 -6.38 -11.59 -16.45
CA TYR A 143 -6.65 -11.34 -17.87
C TYR A 143 -5.36 -10.88 -18.58
N HIS A 144 -4.91 -9.65 -18.32
CA HIS A 144 -3.61 -9.15 -18.80
C HIS A 144 -2.49 -9.32 -17.76
N TYR A 145 -2.86 -9.41 -16.49
CA TYR A 145 -2.02 -9.69 -15.34
C TYR A 145 -2.93 -10.10 -14.17
N PRO A 146 -2.39 -10.76 -13.12
CA PRO A 146 -3.13 -11.07 -11.91
C PRO A 146 -3.61 -9.80 -11.20
N TRP A 147 -4.86 -9.81 -10.74
CA TRP A 147 -5.46 -8.72 -9.99
C TRP A 147 -6.25 -9.26 -8.79
N TRP A 148 -6.39 -8.42 -7.76
CA TRP A 148 -7.09 -8.78 -6.53
C TRP A 148 -8.10 -7.71 -6.15
N LYS A 149 -9.34 -8.12 -5.95
CA LYS A 149 -10.41 -7.23 -5.49
C LYS A 149 -10.73 -7.55 -4.04
N TRP A 150 -10.39 -6.60 -3.17
CA TRP A 150 -10.63 -6.71 -1.74
C TRP A 150 -11.98 -6.09 -1.39
N THR A 151 -12.86 -6.86 -0.78
CA THR A 151 -14.17 -6.40 -0.29
C THR A 151 -14.20 -6.54 1.22
N GLU A 152 -14.34 -5.43 1.95
CA GLU A 152 -14.41 -5.46 3.42
C GLU A 152 -15.67 -6.19 3.88
N LEU A 153 -15.50 -7.17 4.76
CA LEU A 153 -16.60 -7.86 5.40
C LEU A 153 -17.08 -7.03 6.59
N LYS A 154 -18.40 -6.87 6.70
CA LYS A 154 -18.99 -6.29 7.91
C LYS A 154 -18.70 -7.21 9.08
N ALA A 155 -18.29 -6.64 10.22
CA ALA A 155 -18.23 -7.42 11.45
C ALA A 155 -19.61 -8.08 11.69
N PRO A 156 -19.66 -9.35 12.11
CA PRO A 156 -20.93 -9.95 12.51
C PRO A 156 -21.56 -9.05 13.58
N LYS A 157 -22.84 -8.72 13.41
CA LYS A 157 -23.59 -8.02 14.46
C LYS A 157 -23.60 -8.94 15.68
N THR A 158 -22.86 -8.60 16.72
CA THR A 158 -23.03 -9.23 18.03
C THR A 158 -24.42 -8.83 18.52
N ILE A 159 -25.36 -9.76 18.48
CA ILE A 159 -26.62 -9.62 19.23
C ILE A 159 -26.22 -9.93 20.68
N VAL A 160 -26.10 -8.87 21.48
CA VAL A 160 -26.07 -8.97 22.95
C VAL A 160 -27.50 -9.09 23.47
#